data_AF-A0A078FJ97-F1
#
_entry.id   AF-A0A078FJ97-F1
#
_cell.length_a   1.000
_cell.length_b   1.000
_cell.length_c   1.000
_cell.angle_alpha   90.00
_cell.angle_beta   90.00
_cell.angle_gamma   90.00
#
_symmetry.space_group_name_H-M   'P 1'
#
loop_
_entity.id
_entity.type
_entity.pdbx_description
1 polymer ?
#
loop_
_entity_poly.entity_id
_entity_poly.type
_entity_poly.pdbx_seq_one_letter_code
_entity_poly.pdbx_strand_id
1 'polypeptide(L)'
;MGLLSIIRKIKKKEKEMRILMVGLDNSGKTTIVLKMNGEDTSVISPTLGFNIKTIIYQKYTLNIWDVGGQKTIRSYWRNYFEQTDGLVWVVDSSDLRRLDDCKMELDNLLKEERLAGSSLLILANKQDIQGALTPEEIGKVLNLESMDKSRHWKIVGCSAYTGEGLLEGFDWLRLAGSSLLILANKQDIQGALTPEEIGKVLNLESMDKSRHWKIVGCSAYTGEGLLEGFDWLVQDIASRIYMLD
;
A
#
# COMPACT_ATOMS: atom_id res chain seq x y z
N MET A 1 -16.78 -2.89 -31.45
CA MET A 1 -16.77 -2.92 -29.97
C MET A 1 -15.66 -2.01 -29.48
N GLY A 2 -16.00 -0.76 -29.17
CA GLY A 2 -15.05 0.36 -29.17
C GLY A 2 -14.33 0.65 -27.86
N LEU A 3 -13.34 1.53 -27.95
CA LEU A 3 -12.44 2.05 -26.90
C LEU A 3 -13.08 2.24 -25.51
N LEU A 4 -14.34 2.67 -25.43
CA LEU A 4 -15.05 2.85 -24.17
C LEU A 4 -15.27 1.55 -23.38
N SER A 5 -15.44 0.39 -24.03
CA SER A 5 -15.57 -0.88 -23.32
C SER A 5 -14.22 -1.37 -22.79
N ILE A 6 -13.13 -1.08 -23.52
CA ILE A 6 -11.76 -1.34 -23.09
C ILE A 6 -11.42 -0.44 -21.89
N ILE A 7 -11.67 0.87 -21.98
CA ILE A 7 -11.48 1.82 -20.87
C ILE A 7 -12.31 1.42 -19.65
N ARG A 8 -13.58 1.00 -19.82
CA ARG A 8 -14.40 0.52 -18.69
C ARG A 8 -13.85 -0.76 -18.07
N LYS A 9 -13.33 -1.71 -18.87
CA LYS A 9 -12.70 -2.93 -18.37
C LYS A 9 -11.39 -2.60 -17.64
N ILE A 10 -10.57 -1.70 -18.17
CA ILE A 10 -9.35 -1.19 -17.54
C ILE A 10 -9.70 -0.52 -16.20
N LYS A 11 -10.66 0.42 -16.18
CA LYS A 11 -11.13 1.09 -14.95
C LYS A 11 -11.74 0.15 -13.92
N LYS A 12 -12.35 -0.97 -14.35
CA LYS A 12 -12.86 -1.99 -13.45
C LYS A 12 -11.70 -2.81 -12.86
N LYS A 13 -10.70 -3.16 -13.69
CA LYS A 13 -9.45 -3.79 -13.26
C LYS A 13 -8.63 -2.89 -12.32
N GLU A 14 -8.61 -1.57 -12.54
CA GLU A 14 -7.98 -0.58 -11.65
C GLU A 14 -8.57 -0.55 -10.22
N LYS A 15 -9.76 -1.13 -10.02
CA LYS A 15 -10.40 -1.25 -8.72
C LYS A 15 -10.26 -2.63 -8.10
N GLU A 16 -9.60 -3.56 -8.78
CA GLU A 16 -9.25 -4.88 -8.25
C GLU A 16 -7.77 -4.86 -7.87
N MET A 17 -7.45 -5.20 -6.62
CA MET A 17 -6.08 -5.23 -6.14
C MET A 17 -5.74 -6.63 -5.63
N ARG A 18 -4.62 -7.19 -6.10
CA ARG A 18 -4.03 -8.41 -5.55
C ARG A 18 -3.08 -8.03 -4.42
N ILE A 19 -3.46 -8.39 -3.21
CA ILE A 19 -2.66 -8.13 -2.00
C ILE A 19 -2.04 -9.44 -1.54
N LEU A 20 -0.72 -9.44 -1.35
CA LEU A 20 -0.01 -10.56 -0.75
C LEU A 20 0.25 -10.24 0.73
N MET A 21 -0.30 -11.04 1.64
CA MET A 21 -0.10 -10.89 3.08
C MET A 21 0.85 -11.98 3.60
N VAL A 22 2.00 -11.54 4.10
CA VAL A 22 3.13 -12.38 4.52
C VAL A 22 3.75 -11.86 5.82
N GLY A 23 4.61 -12.66 6.43
CA GLY A 23 5.19 -12.42 7.75
C GLY A 23 5.29 -13.72 8.53
N LEU A 24 6.00 -13.70 9.66
CA LEU A 24 6.24 -14.91 10.45
C LEU A 24 4.94 -15.54 10.95
N ASP A 25 4.96 -16.83 11.28
CA ASP A 25 3.86 -17.47 11.98
C ASP A 25 3.51 -16.74 13.29
N ASN A 26 2.22 -16.79 13.67
CA ASN A 26 1.66 -16.10 14.83
C ASN A 26 1.67 -14.55 14.76
N SER A 27 2.09 -13.93 13.65
CA SER A 27 2.05 -12.46 13.54
C SER A 27 0.64 -11.86 13.43
N GLY A 28 -0.39 -12.68 13.16
CA GLY A 28 -1.79 -12.26 13.13
C GLY A 28 -2.38 -12.01 11.73
N LYS A 29 -1.72 -12.47 10.66
CA LYS A 29 -2.18 -12.32 9.26
C LYS A 29 -3.63 -12.74 9.04
N THR A 30 -3.97 -13.98 9.35
CA THR A 30 -5.33 -14.51 9.20
C THR A 30 -6.34 -13.74 10.04
N THR A 31 -5.96 -13.35 11.26
CA THR A 31 -6.80 -12.50 12.14
C THR A 31 -7.12 -11.17 11.49
N ILE A 32 -6.12 -10.51 10.88
CA ILE A 32 -6.31 -9.23 10.16
C ILE A 32 -7.30 -9.40 9.01
N VAL A 33 -7.14 -10.45 8.20
CA VAL A 33 -8.03 -10.71 7.05
C VAL A 33 -9.46 -10.93 7.49
N LEU A 34 -9.68 -11.78 8.52
CA LEU A 34 -11.00 -12.03 9.07
C LEU A 34 -11.61 -10.77 9.69
N LYS A 35 -10.82 -10.01 10.46
CA LYS A 35 -11.25 -8.76 11.09
C LYS A 35 -11.67 -7.72 10.05
N MET A 36 -10.89 -7.55 8.98
CA MET A 36 -11.20 -6.65 7.86
C MET A 36 -12.48 -7.05 7.13
N ASN A 37 -12.81 -8.35 7.10
CA ASN A 37 -14.04 -8.85 6.50
C ASN A 37 -15.24 -8.93 7.48
N GLY A 38 -15.07 -8.49 8.74
CA GLY A 38 -16.11 -8.55 9.77
C GLY A 38 -16.46 -9.97 10.22
N GLU A 39 -15.53 -10.91 10.07
CA GLU A 39 -15.71 -12.30 10.51
C GLU A 39 -15.28 -12.52 11.95
N ASP A 40 -15.75 -13.63 12.53
CA ASP A 40 -15.32 -14.05 13.85
C ASP A 40 -13.82 -14.39 13.86
N THR A 41 -13.16 -13.98 14.95
CA THR A 41 -11.71 -14.16 15.16
C THR A 41 -11.43 -14.96 16.44
N SER A 42 -12.45 -15.53 17.07
CA SER A 42 -12.33 -16.26 18.33
C SER A 42 -11.51 -17.56 18.22
N VAL A 43 -11.60 -18.24 17.08
CA VAL A 43 -10.89 -19.50 16.81
C VAL A 43 -10.09 -19.38 15.51
N ILE A 44 -8.77 -19.32 15.64
CA ILE A 44 -7.85 -19.22 14.50
C ILE A 44 -6.77 -20.29 14.65
N SER A 45 -6.64 -21.14 13.64
CA SER A 45 -5.60 -22.15 13.54
C SER A 45 -4.43 -21.66 12.67
N PRO A 46 -3.20 -22.15 12.87
CA PRO A 46 -2.09 -21.84 11.98
C PRO A 46 -2.40 -22.21 10.52
N THR A 47 -2.23 -21.26 9.60
CA THR A 47 -2.46 -21.50 8.17
C THR A 47 -1.42 -22.45 7.58
N LEU A 48 -1.90 -23.56 7.02
CA LEU A 48 -1.10 -24.50 6.24
C LEU A 48 -1.27 -24.16 4.76
N GLY A 49 -0.21 -23.63 4.13
CA GLY A 49 -0.28 -23.16 2.74
C GLY A 49 -0.78 -21.72 2.66
N PHE A 50 -1.98 -21.49 2.13
CA PHE A 50 -2.53 -20.16 1.90
C PHE A 50 -4.07 -20.15 1.90
N ASN A 51 -4.65 -18.99 2.17
CA ASN A 51 -6.06 -18.68 1.96
C ASN A 51 -6.20 -17.50 1.01
N ILE A 52 -7.28 -17.47 0.22
CA ILE A 52 -7.65 -16.29 -0.57
C ILE A 52 -8.95 -15.73 -0.01
N LYS A 53 -8.94 -14.45 0.34
CA LYS A 53 -10.14 -13.72 0.73
C LYS A 53 -10.36 -12.53 -0.20
N THR A 54 -11.56 -12.46 -0.76
CA THR A 54 -12.00 -11.29 -1.52
C THR A 54 -12.85 -10.40 -0.63
N ILE A 55 -12.36 -9.19 -0.35
CA ILE A 55 -13.02 -8.19 0.51
C ILE A 55 -13.39 -6.98 -0.35
N ILE A 56 -14.65 -6.53 -0.25
CA ILE A 56 -15.05 -5.24 -0.82
C ILE A 56 -14.69 -4.15 0.18
N TYR A 57 -13.65 -3.38 -0.13
CA TYR A 57 -13.19 -2.26 0.68
C TYR A 57 -13.44 -0.94 -0.05
N GLN A 58 -14.40 -0.15 0.46
CA GLN A 58 -14.89 1.05 -0.22
C GLN A 58 -15.34 0.75 -1.66
N LYS A 59 -14.65 1.28 -2.67
CA LYS A 59 -14.94 1.06 -4.09
C LYS A 59 -14.01 0.02 -4.73
N TYR A 60 -13.15 -0.63 -3.95
CA TYR A 60 -12.14 -1.58 -4.41
C TYR A 60 -12.49 -3.00 -3.98
N THR A 61 -12.09 -3.96 -4.81
CA THR A 61 -12.14 -5.39 -4.52
C THR A 61 -10.72 -5.83 -4.20
N LEU A 62 -10.46 -6.15 -2.93
CA LEU A 62 -9.15 -6.60 -2.47
C LEU A 62 -9.13 -8.13 -2.49
N ASN A 63 -8.27 -8.72 -3.31
CA ASN A 63 -8.01 -10.16 -3.35
C ASN A 63 -6.77 -10.43 -2.50
N ILE A 64 -6.97 -10.74 -1.22
CA ILE A 64 -5.91 -10.95 -0.24
C ILE A 64 -5.49 -12.41 -0.22
N TRP A 65 -4.22 -12.66 -0.49
CA TRP A 65 -3.55 -13.94 -0.36
C TRP A 65 -2.88 -14.00 1.01
N ASP A 66 -3.53 -14.63 1.99
CA ASP A 66 -3.00 -14.88 3.34
C ASP A 66 -2.14 -16.15 3.31
N VAL A 67 -0.82 -15.99 3.39
CA VAL A 67 0.13 -17.10 3.26
C VAL A 67 0.67 -17.50 4.63
N GLY A 68 0.72 -18.80 4.90
CA GLY A 68 1.26 -19.35 6.14
C GLY A 68 2.73 -18.95 6.36
N GLY A 69 3.06 -18.60 7.61
CA GLY A 69 4.38 -18.04 7.96
C GLY A 69 5.34 -18.99 8.67
N GLN A 70 4.95 -20.26 8.85
CA GLN A 70 5.78 -21.23 9.56
C GLN A 70 7.08 -21.45 8.81
N LYS A 71 8.20 -21.55 9.52
CA LYS A 71 9.54 -21.66 8.93
C LYS A 71 9.66 -22.74 7.85
N THR A 72 8.99 -23.89 8.04
CA THR A 72 8.99 -25.03 7.11
C THR A 72 8.33 -24.75 5.76
N ILE A 73 7.48 -23.72 5.66
CA ILE A 73 6.72 -23.41 4.44
C ILE A 73 7.08 -22.05 3.81
N ARG A 74 7.97 -21.25 4.41
CA ARG A 74 8.36 -19.92 3.88
C ARG A 74 8.99 -20.00 2.49
N SER A 75 9.67 -21.10 2.17
CA SER A 75 10.25 -21.35 0.82
C SER A 75 9.21 -21.40 -0.30
N TYR A 76 7.92 -21.57 0.03
CA TYR A 76 6.81 -21.56 -0.93
C TYR A 76 6.21 -20.16 -1.14
N TRP A 77 6.59 -19.13 -0.36
CA TRP A 77 6.10 -17.76 -0.55
C TRP A 77 6.30 -17.25 -1.97
N ARG A 78 7.44 -17.62 -2.58
CA ARG A 78 7.82 -17.29 -3.95
C ARG A 78 6.84 -17.74 -5.03
N ASN A 79 5.94 -18.68 -4.71
CA ASN A 79 4.90 -19.13 -5.63
C ASN A 79 3.74 -18.12 -5.74
N TYR A 80 3.71 -17.10 -4.87
CA TYR A 80 2.61 -16.14 -4.78
C TYR A 80 3.03 -14.70 -5.12
N PHE A 81 4.27 -14.46 -5.54
CA PHE A 81 4.79 -13.11 -5.79
C PHE A 81 4.25 -12.47 -7.08
N GLU A 82 3.94 -13.25 -8.10
CA GLU A 82 3.50 -12.73 -9.39
C GLU A 82 2.23 -11.89 -9.29
N GLN A 83 2.19 -10.77 -10.01
CA GLN A 83 1.03 -9.89 -10.12
C GLN A 83 0.59 -9.31 -8.76
N THR A 84 1.51 -9.12 -7.81
CA THR A 84 1.20 -8.48 -6.52
C THR A 84 1.18 -6.96 -6.67
N ASP A 85 0.02 -6.33 -6.44
CA ASP A 85 -0.11 -4.87 -6.44
C ASP A 85 0.35 -4.27 -5.09
N GLY A 86 0.02 -4.97 -4.00
CA GLY A 86 0.36 -4.56 -2.64
C GLY A 86 0.91 -5.71 -1.81
N LEU A 87 2.04 -5.46 -1.16
CA LEU A 87 2.68 -6.39 -0.24
C LEU A 87 2.40 -5.94 1.20
N VAL A 88 1.77 -6.79 2.01
CA VAL A 88 1.54 -6.53 3.44
C VAL A 88 2.45 -7.42 4.26
N TRP A 89 3.40 -6.81 4.97
CA TRP A 89 4.29 -7.49 5.92
C TRP A 89 3.77 -7.31 7.35
N VAL A 90 3.35 -8.41 7.99
CA VAL A 90 2.78 -8.38 9.33
C VAL A 90 3.81 -8.80 10.37
N VAL A 91 4.08 -7.92 11.33
CA VAL A 91 5.04 -8.09 12.40
C VAL A 91 4.31 -8.27 13.73
N ASP A 92 4.71 -9.26 14.52
CA ASP A 92 4.31 -9.34 15.93
C ASP A 92 5.18 -8.38 16.74
N SER A 93 4.61 -7.25 17.17
CA SER A 93 5.37 -6.21 17.89
C SER A 93 5.73 -6.61 19.31
N SER A 94 5.13 -7.68 19.85
CA SER A 94 5.40 -8.21 21.18
C SER A 94 6.49 -9.30 21.20
N ASP A 95 6.89 -9.81 20.02
CA ASP A 95 7.82 -10.93 19.91
C ASP A 95 9.26 -10.50 19.63
N LEU A 96 9.89 -9.92 20.66
CA LEU A 96 11.25 -9.40 20.58
C LEU A 96 12.29 -10.44 20.15
N ARG A 97 12.06 -11.73 20.47
CA ARG A 97 13.01 -12.81 20.23
C ARG A 97 13.11 -13.19 18.75
N ARG A 98 12.06 -12.93 17.97
CA ARG A 98 11.99 -13.30 16.54
C ARG A 98 12.13 -12.10 15.62
N LEU A 99 12.45 -10.91 16.12
CA LEU A 99 12.59 -9.71 15.30
C LEU A 99 13.77 -9.82 14.31
N ASP A 100 14.88 -10.44 14.69
CA ASP A 100 16.00 -10.67 13.75
C ASP A 100 15.63 -11.62 12.61
N ASP A 101 14.88 -12.70 12.93
CA ASP A 101 14.33 -13.62 11.91
C ASP A 101 13.33 -12.88 11.00
N CYS A 102 12.48 -12.04 11.60
CA CYS A 102 11.51 -11.21 10.87
C CYS A 102 12.21 -10.26 9.88
N LYS A 103 13.25 -9.56 10.34
CA LYS A 103 14.06 -8.66 9.52
C LYS A 103 14.72 -9.42 8.37
N MET A 104 15.38 -10.54 8.65
CA MET A 104 16.07 -11.34 7.65
C MET A 104 15.12 -11.83 6.55
N GLU A 105 13.92 -12.28 6.92
CA GLU A 105 12.90 -12.73 5.95
C GLU A 105 12.35 -11.58 5.10
N LEU A 106 12.13 -10.40 5.70
CA LEU A 106 11.75 -9.20 4.95
C LEU A 106 12.85 -8.81 3.96
N ASP A 107 14.12 -8.77 4.40
CA ASP A 107 15.27 -8.44 3.56
C ASP A 107 15.41 -9.41 2.37
N ASN A 108 15.15 -10.70 2.58
CA ASN A 108 15.17 -11.69 1.51
C ASN A 108 14.00 -11.51 0.54
N LEU A 109 12.81 -11.24 1.08
CA LEU A 109 11.61 -11.04 0.28
C LEU A 109 11.71 -9.78 -0.60
N LEU A 110 12.30 -8.69 -0.11
CA LEU A 110 12.46 -7.46 -0.88
C LEU A 110 13.50 -7.52 -2.00
N LYS A 111 14.35 -8.56 -2.04
CA LYS A 111 15.27 -8.83 -3.15
C LYS A 111 14.60 -9.46 -4.38
N GLU A 112 13.34 -9.86 -4.26
CA GLU A 112 12.62 -10.53 -5.33
C GLU A 112 12.12 -9.52 -6.36
N GLU A 113 12.65 -9.60 -7.58
CA GLU A 113 12.30 -8.70 -8.69
C GLU A 113 10.79 -8.70 -9.00
N ARG A 114 10.12 -9.84 -8.81
CA ARG A 114 8.68 -10.00 -8.98
C ARG A 114 7.84 -9.13 -8.03
N LEU A 115 8.44 -8.60 -6.97
CA LEU A 115 7.82 -7.68 -6.02
C LEU A 115 8.28 -6.23 -6.20
N ALA A 116 9.17 -5.92 -7.15
CA ALA A 116 9.72 -4.57 -7.37
C ALA A 116 8.64 -3.48 -7.49
N GLY A 117 7.58 -3.73 -8.26
CA GLY A 117 6.48 -2.77 -8.48
C GLY A 117 5.44 -2.68 -7.36
N SER A 118 5.51 -3.54 -6.33
CA SER A 118 4.51 -3.57 -5.26
C SER A 118 4.78 -2.51 -4.17
N SER A 119 3.72 -1.87 -3.69
CA SER A 119 3.81 -1.02 -2.49
C SER A 119 3.88 -1.89 -1.23
N LEU A 120 4.75 -1.53 -0.28
CA LEU A 120 4.97 -2.29 0.95
C LEU A 120 4.26 -1.64 2.15
N LEU A 121 3.23 -2.28 2.67
CA LEU A 121 2.63 -1.92 3.96
C LEU A 121 3.19 -2.82 5.05
N ILE A 122 3.82 -2.23 6.07
CA ILE A 122 4.21 -2.93 7.29
C ILE A 122 3.13 -2.70 8.35
N LEU A 123 2.57 -3.78 8.86
CA LEU A 123 1.66 -3.76 10.00
C LEU A 123 2.41 -4.21 11.25
N ALA A 124 2.76 -3.24 12.10
CA ALA A 124 3.29 -3.47 13.44
C ALA A 124 2.12 -3.90 14.33
N ASN A 125 1.78 -5.18 14.29
CA ASN A 125 0.58 -5.73 14.88
C ASN A 125 0.75 -6.03 16.38
N LYS A 126 -0.36 -6.23 17.08
CA LYS A 126 -0.46 -6.52 18.52
C LYS A 126 -0.06 -5.35 19.42
N GLN A 127 -0.33 -4.12 18.98
CA GLN A 127 -0.12 -2.90 19.79
C GLN A 127 -1.01 -2.87 21.05
N ASP A 128 -2.04 -3.72 21.14
CA ASP A 128 -2.85 -3.93 22.33
C ASP A 128 -2.12 -4.68 23.47
N ILE A 129 -0.97 -5.32 23.17
CA ILE A 129 -0.20 -6.08 24.15
C ILE A 129 0.79 -5.15 24.87
N GLN A 130 0.80 -5.20 26.20
CA GLN A 130 1.77 -4.46 27.00
C GLN A 130 3.20 -4.88 26.66
N GLY A 131 4.07 -3.91 26.39
CA GLY A 131 5.46 -4.14 26.00
C GLY A 131 5.66 -4.42 24.51
N ALA A 132 4.61 -4.30 23.69
CA ALA A 132 4.77 -4.24 22.24
C ALA A 132 5.62 -3.02 21.86
N LEU A 133 6.57 -3.24 20.94
CA LEU A 133 7.37 -2.16 20.36
C LEU A 133 6.49 -1.22 19.53
N THR A 134 6.80 0.07 19.55
CA THR A 134 6.09 1.04 18.70
C THR A 134 6.42 0.84 17.22
N PRO A 135 5.60 1.37 16.30
CA PRO A 135 5.91 1.38 14.87
C PRO A 135 7.29 1.96 14.55
N GLU A 136 7.71 3.02 15.25
CA GLU A 136 9.02 3.65 15.07
C GLU A 136 10.17 2.73 15.49
N GLU A 137 10.00 2.00 16.60
CA GLU A 137 11.00 1.03 17.08
C GLU A 137 11.11 -0.16 16.13
N ILE A 138 9.98 -0.70 15.66
CA ILE A 138 9.96 -1.75 14.62
C ILE A 138 10.61 -1.23 13.33
N GLY A 139 10.34 0.02 12.94
CA GLY A 139 10.95 0.64 11.77
C GLY A 139 12.48 0.70 11.84
N LYS A 140 13.03 0.99 13.02
CA LYS A 140 14.49 0.94 13.27
C LYS A 140 15.05 -0.47 13.18
N VAL A 141 14.38 -1.44 13.80
CA VAL A 141 14.80 -2.86 13.78
C VAL A 141 14.82 -3.40 12.35
N LEU A 142 13.76 -3.13 11.58
CA LEU A 142 13.67 -3.53 10.18
C LEU A 142 14.56 -2.69 9.24
N ASN A 143 15.22 -1.65 9.76
CA ASN A 143 16.06 -0.72 9.02
C ASN A 143 15.34 -0.09 7.81
N LEU A 144 14.08 0.33 8.00
CA LEU A 144 13.26 0.87 6.91
C LEU A 144 13.83 2.17 6.33
N GLU A 145 14.62 2.93 7.10
CA GLU A 145 15.29 4.14 6.62
C GLU A 145 16.35 3.87 5.53
N SER A 146 16.92 2.66 5.49
CA SER A 146 17.87 2.26 4.45
C SER A 146 17.19 1.61 3.24
N MET A 147 15.86 1.57 3.19
CA MET A 147 15.13 0.97 2.08
C MET A 147 15.36 1.78 0.80
N ASP A 148 15.34 1.10 -0.35
CA ASP A 148 15.42 1.76 -1.64
C ASP A 148 14.34 2.84 -1.76
N LYS A 149 14.75 4.05 -2.11
CA LYS A 149 13.88 5.22 -2.30
C LYS A 149 12.87 5.02 -3.43
N SER A 150 13.12 4.07 -4.34
CA SER A 150 12.19 3.71 -5.41
C SER A 150 10.92 3.01 -4.90
N ARG A 151 10.98 2.37 -3.73
CA ARG A 151 9.87 1.59 -3.18
C ARG A 151 9.00 2.42 -2.23
N HIS A 152 7.71 2.46 -2.53
CA HIS A 152 6.72 3.03 -1.61
C HIS A 152 6.51 2.10 -0.42
N TRP A 153 6.67 2.64 0.78
CA TRP A 153 6.39 1.89 2.00
C TRP A 153 5.74 2.76 3.08
N LYS A 154 4.96 2.14 3.95
CA LYS A 154 4.47 2.75 5.19
C LYS A 154 4.42 1.71 6.29
N ILE A 155 4.73 2.12 7.51
CA ILE A 155 4.51 1.34 8.72
C ILE A 155 3.31 1.91 9.49
N VAL A 156 2.43 1.04 9.96
CA VAL A 156 1.26 1.40 10.78
C VAL A 156 1.19 0.47 11.99
N GLY A 157 1.05 1.06 13.17
CA GLY A 157 0.74 0.32 14.39
C GLY A 157 -0.71 -0.13 14.35
N CYS A 158 -0.95 -1.41 14.63
CA CYS A 158 -2.31 -1.94 14.61
C CYS A 158 -2.55 -3.02 15.65
N SER A 159 -3.82 -3.32 15.86
CA SER A 159 -4.27 -4.51 16.57
C SER A 159 -5.29 -5.25 15.72
N ALA A 160 -4.92 -6.46 15.30
CA ALA A 160 -5.85 -7.38 14.64
C ALA A 160 -7.02 -7.76 15.56
N TYR A 161 -6.80 -7.74 16.87
CA TYR A 161 -7.78 -8.10 17.88
C TYR A 161 -8.86 -7.00 18.01
N THR A 162 -8.46 -5.75 18.21
CA THR A 162 -9.40 -4.63 18.34
C THR A 162 -9.91 -4.14 16.98
N GLY A 163 -9.07 -4.20 15.95
CA GLY A 163 -9.30 -3.64 14.61
C GLY A 163 -8.65 -2.25 14.41
N GLU A 164 -8.05 -1.68 15.45
CA GLU A 164 -7.40 -0.38 15.40
C GLU A 164 -6.20 -0.38 14.43
N GLY A 165 -6.02 0.72 13.70
CA GLY A 165 -4.93 0.93 12.73
C GLY A 165 -5.06 0.19 11.40
N LEU A 166 -5.90 -0.85 11.31
CA LEU A 166 -6.03 -1.65 10.08
C LEU A 166 -6.55 -0.81 8.90
N LEU A 167 -7.63 -0.06 9.11
CA LEU A 167 -8.24 0.77 8.05
C LEU A 167 -7.25 1.82 7.52
N GLU A 168 -6.47 2.44 8.40
CA GLU A 168 -5.44 3.42 8.00
C GLU A 168 -4.40 2.79 7.07
N GLY A 169 -3.88 1.62 7.43
CA GLY A 169 -2.89 0.90 6.62
C GLY A 169 -3.45 0.52 5.24
N PHE A 170 -4.64 -0.06 5.19
CA PHE A 170 -5.28 -0.46 3.93
C PHE A 170 -5.71 0.74 3.08
N ASP A 171 -6.11 1.87 3.68
CA ASP A 171 -6.37 3.10 2.95
C ASP A 171 -5.10 3.71 2.34
N TRP A 172 -3.98 3.65 3.04
CA TRP A 172 -2.69 4.03 2.46
C TRP A 172 -2.33 3.10 1.29
N LEU A 173 -2.41 1.78 1.48
CA LEU A 173 -2.03 0.80 0.46
C LEU A 173 -2.85 0.95 -0.81
N ARG A 174 -4.17 1.19 -0.67
CA ARG A 174 -5.09 1.48 -1.77
C ARG A 174 -4.67 2.70 -2.59
N LEU A 175 -4.03 3.69 -1.96
CA LEU A 175 -3.66 4.96 -2.57
C LEU A 175 -2.18 5.05 -2.95
N ALA A 176 -1.32 4.15 -2.46
CA ALA A 176 0.14 4.19 -2.65
C ALA A 176 0.56 4.15 -4.13
N GLY A 177 -0.22 3.47 -4.97
CA GLY A 177 -0.02 3.44 -6.43
C GLY A 177 -0.77 4.51 -7.23
N SER A 178 -1.52 5.42 -6.59
CA SER A 178 -2.33 6.42 -7.31
C SER A 178 -1.58 7.73 -7.51
N SER A 179 -1.58 8.24 -8.74
CA SER A 179 -1.14 9.61 -9.02
C SER A 179 -2.27 10.60 -8.73
N LEU A 180 -1.95 11.69 -8.05
CA LEU A 180 -2.88 12.79 -7.82
C LEU A 180 -2.47 14.01 -8.65
N LEU A 181 -3.17 14.24 -9.76
CA LEU A 181 -3.08 15.50 -10.49
C LEU A 181 -4.12 16.49 -9.94
N ILE A 182 -3.66 17.65 -9.48
CA ILE A 182 -4.50 18.76 -9.03
C ILE A 182 -4.40 19.87 -10.07
N LEU A 183 -5.55 20.27 -10.62
CA LEU A 183 -5.64 21.39 -11.56
C LEU A 183 -6.11 22.64 -10.80
N ALA A 184 -5.17 23.54 -10.53
CA ALA A 184 -5.45 24.86 -9.97
C ALA A 184 -6.07 25.74 -11.07
N ASN A 185 -7.36 25.58 -11.28
CA ASN A 185 -8.09 26.19 -12.40
C ASN A 185 -8.27 27.72 -12.23
N LYS A 186 -8.67 28.40 -13.32
CA LYS A 186 -8.94 29.84 -13.40
C LYS A 186 -7.71 30.74 -13.24
N GLN A 187 -6.52 30.27 -13.59
CA GLN A 187 -5.32 31.11 -13.55
C GLN A 187 -5.36 32.29 -14.55
N ASP A 188 -6.32 32.28 -15.48
CA ASP A 188 -6.62 33.40 -16.38
C ASP A 188 -7.42 34.54 -15.71
N ILE A 189 -7.90 34.36 -14.47
CA ILE A 189 -8.73 35.34 -13.76
C ILE A 189 -7.93 35.98 -12.62
N GLN A 190 -7.96 37.32 -12.56
CA GLN A 190 -7.34 38.08 -11.49
C GLN A 190 -7.97 37.72 -10.12
N GLY A 191 -7.13 37.42 -9.14
CA GLY A 191 -7.56 37.04 -7.79
C GLY A 191 -7.84 35.55 -7.59
N ALA A 192 -7.61 34.71 -8.59
CA ALA A 192 -7.54 33.27 -8.39
C ALA A 192 -6.35 32.92 -7.49
N LEU A 193 -6.53 31.93 -6.60
CA LEU A 193 -5.42 31.41 -5.80
C LEU A 193 -4.41 30.72 -6.73
N THR A 194 -3.14 30.99 -6.47
CA THR A 194 -2.02 30.33 -7.14
C THR A 194 -1.94 28.84 -6.75
N PRO A 195 -1.28 28.00 -7.57
CA PRO A 195 -1.01 26.61 -7.21
C PRO A 195 -0.34 26.46 -5.85
N GLU A 196 0.57 27.38 -5.50
CA GLU A 196 1.30 27.36 -4.22
C GLU A 196 0.37 27.64 -3.03
N GLU A 197 -0.53 28.62 -3.15
CA GLU A 197 -1.52 28.93 -2.11
C GLU A 197 -2.51 27.78 -1.93
N ILE A 198 -2.99 27.19 -3.02
CA ILE A 198 -3.85 26.00 -2.97
C ILE A 198 -3.11 24.84 -2.32
N GLY A 199 -1.83 24.65 -2.64
CA GLY A 199 -0.99 23.61 -2.05
C GLY A 199 -0.88 23.73 -0.54
N LYS A 200 -0.70 24.96 -0.03
CA LYS A 200 -0.68 25.24 1.43
C LYS A 200 -2.04 24.98 2.08
N VAL A 201 -3.14 25.43 1.47
CA VAL A 201 -4.50 25.23 2.00
C VAL A 201 -4.88 23.75 2.05
N LEU A 202 -4.50 22.98 1.03
CA LEU A 202 -4.70 21.54 0.97
C LEU A 202 -3.68 20.75 1.80
N ASN A 203 -2.72 21.43 2.42
CA ASN A 203 -1.63 20.85 3.19
C ASN A 203 -0.88 19.75 2.41
N LEU A 204 -0.60 20.01 1.13
CA LEU A 204 0.06 19.02 0.27
C LEU A 204 1.49 18.72 0.74
N GLU A 205 2.14 19.65 1.44
CA GLU A 205 3.46 19.47 2.03
C GLU A 205 3.49 18.42 3.16
N SER A 206 2.34 18.18 3.83
CA SER A 206 2.23 17.11 4.81
C SER A 206 1.82 15.77 4.19
N MET A 207 1.56 15.73 2.88
CA MET A 207 1.32 14.45 2.23
C MET A 207 2.58 13.60 2.31
N ASP A 208 2.38 12.31 2.54
CA ASP A 208 3.45 11.31 2.56
C ASP A 208 4.35 11.51 1.32
N LYS A 209 5.66 11.60 1.54
CA LYS A 209 6.67 11.77 0.48
C LYS A 209 6.64 10.62 -0.52
N SER A 210 6.05 9.49 -0.14
CA SER A 210 5.82 8.35 -1.03
C SER A 210 4.67 8.58 -2.02
N ARG A 211 3.88 9.65 -1.93
CA ARG A 211 2.75 9.89 -2.85
C ARG A 211 3.16 10.71 -4.06
N HIS A 212 2.80 10.20 -5.23
CA HIS A 212 2.96 10.91 -6.50
C HIS A 212 1.81 11.89 -6.68
N TRP A 213 2.12 13.18 -6.60
CA TRP A 213 1.15 14.23 -6.85
C TRP A 213 1.81 15.43 -7.54
N LYS A 214 1.02 16.15 -8.33
CA LYS A 214 1.42 17.43 -8.93
C LYS A 214 0.24 18.38 -8.93
N ILE A 215 0.50 19.64 -8.58
CA ILE A 215 -0.45 20.72 -8.80
C ILE A 215 0.01 21.55 -10.00
N VAL A 216 -0.89 21.80 -10.94
CA VAL A 216 -0.63 22.58 -12.15
C VAL A 216 -1.64 23.70 -12.24
N GLY A 217 -1.16 24.93 -12.38
CA GLY A 217 -1.99 26.08 -12.70
C GLY A 217 -2.58 25.92 -14.10
N CYS A 218 -3.88 26.06 -14.25
CA CYS A 218 -4.51 25.93 -15.55
C CYS A 218 -5.66 26.92 -15.76
N SER A 219 -6.04 27.08 -17.02
CA SER A 219 -7.31 27.68 -17.41
C SER A 219 -8.12 26.67 -18.22
N ALA A 220 -9.28 26.29 -17.69
CA ALA A 220 -10.25 25.51 -18.45
C ALA A 220 -10.87 26.30 -19.61
N TYR A 221 -10.74 27.64 -19.63
CA TYR A 221 -11.25 28.49 -20.70
C TYR A 221 -10.26 28.58 -21.86
N THR A 222 -9.00 28.88 -21.59
CA THR A 222 -7.97 29.02 -22.64
C THR A 222 -7.30 27.68 -22.99
N GLY A 223 -7.40 26.68 -22.12
CA GLY A 223 -6.73 25.39 -22.24
C GLY A 223 -5.28 25.39 -21.72
N GLU A 224 -4.77 26.55 -21.30
CA GLU A 224 -3.41 26.68 -20.76
C GLU A 224 -3.20 25.80 -19.52
N GLY A 225 -2.03 25.16 -19.41
CA GLY A 225 -1.64 24.29 -18.29
C GLY A 225 -2.33 22.92 -18.23
N LEU A 226 -3.42 22.69 -18.99
CA LEU A 226 -4.12 21.40 -18.98
C LEU A 226 -3.26 20.27 -19.55
N LEU A 227 -2.66 20.48 -20.73
CA LEU A 227 -1.81 19.48 -21.38
C LEU A 227 -0.60 19.13 -20.51
N GLU A 228 0.05 20.12 -19.89
CA GLU A 228 1.17 19.88 -18.98
C GLU A 228 0.78 18.99 -17.79
N GLY A 229 -0.40 19.24 -17.21
CA GLY A 229 -0.93 18.42 -16.12
C GLY A 229 -1.17 16.97 -16.56
N PHE A 230 -1.82 16.77 -17.71
CA PHE A 230 -2.08 15.43 -18.24
C PHE A 230 -0.81 14.71 -18.69
N ASP A 231 0.14 15.41 -19.30
CA ASP A 231 1.44 14.84 -19.71
C ASP A 231 2.22 14.34 -18.51
N TRP A 232 2.26 15.12 -17.42
CA TRP A 232 2.85 14.66 -16.16
C TRP A 232 2.15 13.41 -15.64
N LEU A 233 0.81 13.40 -15.61
CA LEU A 233 0.04 12.25 -15.11
C LEU A 233 0.33 10.99 -15.94
N VAL A 234 0.40 11.12 -17.26
CA VAL A 234 0.70 10.01 -18.17
C VAL A 234 2.14 9.54 -17.98
N GLN A 235 3.12 10.43 -17.88
CA GLN A 235 4.52 10.08 -17.66
C GLN A 235 4.73 9.41 -16.30
N ASP A 236 4.08 9.90 -15.25
CA ASP A 236 4.14 9.33 -13.90
C ASP A 236 3.55 7.91 -13.86
N ILE A 237 2.40 7.69 -14.50
CA ILE A 237 1.81 6.36 -14.65
C ILE A 237 2.70 5.46 -15.52
N ALA A 238 3.16 5.95 -16.68
CA ALA A 238 3.96 5.18 -17.62
C ALA A 238 5.30 4.75 -17.01
N SER A 239 5.98 5.64 -16.30
CA SER A 239 7.23 5.31 -15.60
C SER A 239 7.06 4.14 -14.64
N ARG A 240 5.88 3.94 -14.04
CA ARG A 240 5.63 2.85 -13.10
C ARG A 240 5.15 1.56 -13.76
N ILE A 241 4.54 1.66 -14.94
CA ILE A 241 4.09 0.49 -15.71
C ILE A 241 5.23 -0.09 -16.56
N TYR A 242 6.08 0.76 -17.13
CA TYR A 242 7.11 0.39 -18.11
C TYR A 242 8.54 0.28 -17.54
N MET A 243 8.75 0.43 -16.23
CA MET A 243 10.00 0.01 -15.54
C MET A 243 10.11 -1.53 -15.41
N LEU A 244 9.30 -2.30 -16.13
CA LEU A 244 9.28 -3.77 -16.15
C LEU A 244 9.79 -4.38 -17.47
N ASP A 245 10.43 -3.58 -18.34
CA ASP A 245 11.11 -4.07 -19.54
C ASP A 245 12.63 -4.14 -19.35
#